data_AF-A0A502CR85-F1
#
_entry.id   AF-A0A502CR85-F1
#
_cell.length_a   1.000
_cell.length_b   1.000
_cell.length_c   1.000
_cell.angle_alpha   90.00
_cell.angle_beta   90.00
_cell.angle_gamma   90.00
#
_symmetry.space_group_name_H-M   'P 1'
#
loop_
_entity.id
_entity.type
_entity.pdbx_description
1 polymer ?
#
loop_
_entity_poly.entity_id
_entity_poly.type
_entity_poly.pdbx_seq_one_letter_code
_entity_poly.pdbx_strand_id
1 'polypeptide(L)'
;MLVVAIPTGAGMYLLLIPGLYLMSRFFLAGPIVVADRSVGALAAVARSWRVTRRAQFALLGVVALVYLSGMLLGQPFLLLGQWLAGEGGANPVAVALASAAAAAVAMAAQLASALLAVAAYRRLVAK
;
A
#
# COMPACT_ATOMS: atom_id res chain seq x y z
N MET A 1 0.35 -27.43 14.17
CA MET A 1 0.45 -26.26 13.27
C MET A 1 -0.90 -25.54 13.09
N LEU A 2 -2.00 -26.22 12.77
CA LEU A 2 -3.33 -25.57 12.61
C LEU A 2 -3.82 -24.80 13.84
N VAL A 3 -3.60 -25.34 15.06
CA VAL A 3 -4.01 -24.71 16.32
C VAL A 3 -3.28 -23.37 16.58
N VAL A 4 -2.08 -23.19 16.03
CA VAL A 4 -1.30 -21.93 16.13
C VAL A 4 -1.60 -21.01 14.94
N ALA A 5 -1.80 -21.57 13.75
CA ALA A 5 -2.04 -20.80 12.53
C ALA A 5 -3.40 -20.07 12.55
N ILE A 6 -4.46 -20.69 13.09
CA ILE A 6 -5.80 -20.10 13.11
C ILE A 6 -5.87 -18.84 13.99
N PRO A 7 -5.43 -18.85 15.26
CA PRO A 7 -5.43 -17.65 16.10
C PRO A 7 -4.50 -16.56 15.56
N THR A 8 -3.33 -16.94 15.06
CA THR A 8 -2.34 -16.00 14.51
C THR A 8 -2.88 -15.31 13.26
N GLY A 9 -3.46 -16.08 12.33
CA GLY A 9 -4.11 -15.54 11.14
C GLY A 9 -5.31 -14.66 11.48
N ALA A 10 -6.16 -15.10 12.42
CA ALA A 10 -7.30 -14.32 12.88
C ALA A 10 -6.88 -12.97 13.49
N GLY A 11 -5.86 -12.97 14.34
CA GLY A 11 -5.29 -11.74 14.90
C GLY A 11 -4.72 -10.81 13.83
N MET A 12 -4.02 -11.36 12.85
CA MET A 12 -3.50 -10.58 11.71
C MET A 12 -4.63 -9.93 10.91
N TYR A 13 -5.67 -10.69 10.53
CA TYR A 13 -6.79 -10.15 9.76
C TYR A 13 -7.63 -9.14 10.56
N LEU A 14 -7.79 -9.36 11.87
CA LEU A 14 -8.48 -8.43 12.76
C LEU A 14 -7.82 -7.05 12.78
N LEU A 15 -6.49 -6.98 12.61
CA LEU A 15 -5.75 -5.71 12.51
C LEU A 15 -5.60 -5.22 11.07
N LEU A 16 -5.47 -6.11 10.09
CA LEU A 16 -5.28 -5.77 8.69
C LEU A 16 -6.52 -5.09 8.09
N ILE A 17 -7.71 -5.64 8.33
CA ILE A 17 -8.98 -5.12 7.79
C ILE A 17 -9.24 -3.66 8.22
N PRO A 18 -9.18 -3.30 9.52
CA PRO A 18 -9.36 -1.91 9.93
C PRO A 18 -8.21 -1.02 9.45
N GLY A 19 -6.99 -1.54 9.35
CA GLY A 19 -5.85 -0.81 8.75
C GLY A 19 -6.12 -0.41 7.30
N LEU A 20 -6.53 -1.36 6.45
CA LEU A 20 -6.88 -1.10 5.05
C LEU A 20 -8.09 -0.17 4.93
N TYR A 21 -9.08 -0.33 5.81
CA TYR A 21 -10.22 0.58 5.89
C TYR A 21 -9.77 2.02 6.14
N LEU A 22 -8.94 2.26 7.17
CA LEU A 22 -8.42 3.58 7.49
C LEU A 22 -7.55 4.13 6.34
N MET A 23 -6.72 3.29 5.74
CA MET A 23 -5.87 3.68 4.61
C MET A 23 -6.71 4.18 3.42
N SER A 24 -7.86 3.53 3.14
CA SER A 24 -8.80 3.99 2.11
C SER A 24 -9.45 5.34 2.43
N ARG A 25 -9.66 5.64 3.72
CA ARG A 25 -10.23 6.93 4.18
C ARG A 25 -9.25 8.09 4.07
N PHE A 26 -7.97 7.81 4.26
CA PHE A 26 -6.90 8.80 4.17
C PHE A 26 -6.24 8.86 2.79
N PHE A 27 -6.67 8.02 1.85
CA PHE A 27 -6.08 7.88 0.52
C PHE A 27 -6.04 9.19 -0.28
N LEU A 28 -7.01 10.09 -0.07
CA LEU A 28 -7.09 11.37 -0.80
C LEU A 28 -6.39 12.52 -0.07
N ALA A 29 -5.86 12.31 1.14
CA ALA A 29 -5.26 13.39 1.94
C ALA A 29 -4.09 14.06 1.21
N GLY A 30 -3.19 13.29 0.59
CA GLY A 30 -2.07 13.82 -0.20
C GLY A 30 -2.52 14.74 -1.34
N PRO A 31 -3.35 14.26 -2.29
CA PRO A 31 -3.89 15.10 -3.35
C PRO A 31 -4.64 16.33 -2.86
N ILE A 32 -5.38 16.24 -1.75
CA ILE A 32 -6.11 17.39 -1.17
C ILE A 32 -5.11 18.46 -0.67
N VAL A 33 -4.05 18.07 0.04
CA VAL A 33 -3.02 19.01 0.52
C VAL A 33 -2.31 19.70 -0.65
N VAL A 34 -2.03 18.97 -1.72
CA VAL A 34 -1.32 19.52 -2.89
C VAL A 34 -2.23 20.43 -3.72
N ALA A 35 -3.51 20.07 -3.88
CA ALA A 35 -4.45 20.84 -4.69
C ALA A 35 -4.94 22.12 -3.98
N ASP A 36 -5.17 22.07 -2.68
CA ASP A 36 -5.66 23.22 -1.90
C ASP A 36 -4.56 23.79 -0.99
N ARG A 37 -3.80 24.76 -1.52
CA ARG A 37 -2.68 25.40 -0.83
C ARG A 37 -3.02 26.12 0.48
N SER A 38 -4.30 26.44 0.71
CA SER A 38 -4.77 27.15 1.92
C SER A 38 -5.32 26.23 3.01
N VAL A 39 -5.45 24.92 2.74
CA VAL A 39 -6.03 23.96 3.69
C VAL A 39 -4.91 23.34 4.53
N GLY A 40 -4.95 23.57 5.85
CA GLY A 40 -4.02 22.93 6.79
C GLY A 40 -4.12 21.40 6.75
N ALA A 41 -3.02 20.70 7.08
CA ALA A 41 -2.92 19.24 6.96
C ALA A 41 -4.06 18.48 7.66
N LEU A 42 -4.47 18.91 8.86
CA LEU A 42 -5.58 18.30 9.60
C LEU A 42 -6.94 18.49 8.89
N ALA A 43 -7.17 19.65 8.30
CA ALA A 43 -8.39 19.93 7.54
C ALA A 43 -8.44 19.11 6.24
N ALA A 44 -7.29 18.85 5.61
CA ALA A 44 -7.20 17.97 4.45
C ALA A 44 -7.56 16.52 4.79
N VAL A 45 -7.09 16.01 5.93
CA VAL A 45 -7.45 14.68 6.44
C VAL A 45 -8.95 14.57 6.73
N ALA A 46 -9.52 15.55 7.42
CA ALA A 46 -10.96 15.60 7.71
C ALA A 46 -11.79 15.66 6.41
N ARG A 47 -11.32 16.40 5.40
CA ARG A 47 -11.97 16.46 4.08
C ARG A 47 -11.86 15.13 3.33
N SER A 48 -10.69 14.49 3.35
CA SER A 48 -10.50 13.14 2.78
C SER A 48 -11.54 12.18 3.35
N TRP A 49 -11.73 12.20 4.67
CA TRP A 49 -12.71 11.35 5.34
C TRP A 49 -14.15 11.57 4.85
N ARG A 50 -14.55 12.83 4.65
CA ARG A 50 -15.90 13.18 4.15
C ARG A 50 -16.10 12.77 2.69
N VAL A 51 -15.13 13.06 1.83
CA VAL A 51 -15.21 12.78 0.38
C VAL A 51 -15.21 11.28 0.10
N THR A 52 -14.37 10.52 0.81
CA THR A 52 -14.24 9.06 0.61
C THR A 52 -15.46 8.27 1.08
N ARG A 53 -16.36 8.86 1.88
CA ARG A 53 -17.53 8.16 2.47
C ARG A 53 -18.45 7.51 1.43
N ARG A 54 -18.68 8.18 0.30
CA ARG A 54 -19.60 7.69 -0.75
C ARG A 54 -19.00 6.58 -1.62
N ALA A 55 -17.67 6.50 -1.69
CA ALA A 55 -16.95 5.55 -2.55
C ALA A 55 -16.05 4.60 -1.76
N GLN A 56 -16.30 4.44 -0.46
CA GLN A 56 -15.40 3.77 0.48
C GLN A 56 -15.05 2.34 0.05
N PHE A 57 -16.04 1.52 -0.34
CA PHE A 57 -15.76 0.13 -0.72
C PHE A 57 -14.96 0.02 -2.02
N ALA A 58 -15.21 0.91 -2.98
CA ALA A 58 -14.43 0.97 -4.21
C ALA A 58 -12.97 1.39 -3.91
N LEU A 59 -12.78 2.42 -3.08
CA LEU A 59 -11.46 2.86 -2.65
C LEU A 59 -10.72 1.80 -1.83
N LEU A 60 -11.43 1.11 -0.94
CA LEU A 60 -10.88 -0.01 -0.18
C LEU A 60 -10.40 -1.11 -1.12
N GLY A 61 -11.20 -1.48 -2.14
CA GLY A 61 -10.80 -2.46 -3.14
C GLY A 61 -9.54 -2.03 -3.90
N VAL A 62 -9.45 -0.76 -4.31
CA VAL A 62 -8.27 -0.23 -4.98
C VAL A 62 -7.04 -0.26 -4.07
N VAL A 63 -7.16 0.22 -2.84
CA VAL A 63 -6.05 0.23 -1.86
C VAL A 63 -5.60 -1.18 -1.54
N ALA A 64 -6.55 -2.09 -1.28
CA ALA A 64 -6.26 -3.49 -1.00
C ALA A 64 -5.57 -4.15 -2.20
N LEU A 65 -6.04 -3.91 -3.42
CA LEU A 65 -5.44 -4.46 -4.63
C LEU A 65 -4.00 -4.00 -4.79
N VAL A 66 -3.74 -2.69 -4.67
CA VAL A 66 -2.38 -2.14 -4.82
C VAL A 66 -1.46 -2.65 -3.71
N TYR A 67 -1.92 -2.64 -2.46
CA TYR A 67 -1.16 -3.11 -1.32
C TYR A 67 -0.80 -4.60 -1.44
N LEU A 68 -1.79 -5.45 -1.72
CA LEU A 68 -1.57 -6.89 -1.90
C LEU A 68 -0.70 -7.18 -3.12
N SER A 69 -0.88 -6.47 -4.23
CA SER A 69 -0.06 -6.66 -5.43
C SER A 69 1.40 -6.29 -5.15
N GLY A 70 1.66 -5.16 -4.49
CA GLY A 70 3.02 -4.77 -4.11
C GLY A 70 3.68 -5.78 -3.17
N MET A 71 2.93 -6.27 -2.18
CA MET A 71 3.41 -7.28 -1.24
C MET A 71 3.71 -8.61 -1.94
N LEU A 72 2.77 -9.12 -2.74
CA LEU A 72 2.89 -10.44 -3.39
C LEU A 72 3.94 -10.44 -4.51
N LEU A 73 4.00 -9.39 -5.31
CA LEU A 73 4.99 -9.29 -6.40
C LEU A 73 6.40 -9.02 -5.89
N GLY A 74 6.56 -8.36 -4.73
CA GLY A 74 7.86 -8.12 -4.12
C GLY A 74 8.46 -9.36 -3.45
N GLN A 75 7.61 -10.25 -2.92
CA GLN A 75 8.04 -11.39 -2.11
C GLN A 75 9.04 -12.34 -2.80
N PRO A 76 8.85 -12.74 -4.08
CA PRO A 76 9.81 -13.61 -4.76
C PRO A 76 11.23 -13.05 -4.78
N PHE A 77 11.37 -11.73 -4.97
CA PHE A 77 12.68 -11.07 -5.01
C PHE A 77 13.33 -10.99 -3.63
N LEU A 78 12.54 -10.77 -2.59
CA LEU A 78 13.03 -10.77 -1.20
C LEU A 78 13.50 -12.17 -0.78
N LEU A 79 12.71 -13.20 -1.09
CA LEU A 79 13.08 -14.60 -0.82
C LEU A 79 14.34 -15.01 -1.60
N LEU A 80 14.43 -14.61 -2.87
CA LEU A 80 15.62 -14.84 -3.69
C LEU A 80 16.85 -14.14 -3.09
N GLY A 81 16.72 -12.89 -2.67
CA GLY A 81 17.81 -12.14 -2.03
C GLY A 81 18.28 -12.79 -0.74
N GLN A 82 17.36 -13.27 0.10
CA GLN A 82 17.68 -14.00 1.32
C GLN A 82 18.42 -15.31 1.03
N TRP A 83 17.94 -16.07 0.04
CA TRP A 83 18.60 -17.32 -0.36
C TRP A 83 20.01 -17.06 -0.91
N LEU A 84 20.19 -16.06 -1.78
CA LEU A 84 21.49 -15.68 -2.34
C LEU A 84 22.49 -15.20 -1.27
N ALA A 85 22.00 -14.54 -0.22
CA ALA A 85 22.85 -14.05 0.87
C ALA A 85 23.32 -15.17 1.81
N GLY A 86 22.56 -16.26 1.92
CA GLY A 86 22.89 -17.41 2.77
C GLY A 86 23.44 -18.60 1.98
N GLU A 87 22.53 -19.45 1.50
CA GLU A 87 22.84 -20.75 0.88
C GLU A 87 23.39 -20.62 -0.55
N GLY A 88 23.07 -19.54 -1.26
CA GLY A 88 23.44 -19.31 -2.66
C GLY A 88 24.89 -18.87 -2.90
N GLY A 89 25.79 -19.09 -1.93
CA GLY A 89 27.22 -18.77 -2.05
C GLY A 89 27.59 -17.31 -1.76
N ALA A 90 26.69 -16.54 -1.14
CA ALA A 90 26.94 -15.19 -0.64
C ALA A 90 27.54 -14.20 -1.66
N ASN A 91 27.15 -14.31 -2.94
CA ASN A 91 27.62 -13.36 -3.97
C ASN A 91 26.96 -11.98 -3.77
N PRO A 92 27.73 -10.93 -3.43
CA PRO A 92 27.17 -9.62 -3.09
C PRO A 92 26.48 -8.93 -4.27
N VAL A 93 26.95 -9.19 -5.50
CA VAL A 93 26.35 -8.60 -6.71
C VAL A 93 24.97 -9.20 -6.97
N ALA A 94 24.82 -10.51 -6.80
CA ALA A 94 23.54 -11.19 -7.00
C ALA A 94 22.50 -10.72 -5.97
N VAL A 95 22.90 -10.55 -4.70
CA VAL A 95 22.03 -10.01 -3.63
C VAL A 95 21.61 -8.57 -3.94
N ALA A 96 22.53 -7.74 -4.41
CA ALA A 96 22.24 -6.36 -4.79
C ALA A 96 21.23 -6.29 -5.95
N LEU A 97 21.35 -7.15 -6.96
CA LEU A 97 20.40 -7.22 -8.08
C LEU A 97 19.00 -7.67 -7.62
N ALA A 98 18.91 -8.69 -6.76
CA ALA A 98 17.63 -9.15 -6.22
C ALA A 98 16.96 -8.04 -5.38
N SER A 99 17.75 -7.32 -4.58
CA SER A 99 17.27 -6.20 -3.76
C SER A 99 16.82 -5.02 -4.62
N ALA A 100 17.55 -4.70 -5.70
CA ALA A 100 17.17 -3.68 -6.66
C ALA A 100 15.83 -4.02 -7.36
N ALA A 101 15.63 -5.29 -7.72
CA ALA A 101 14.35 -5.76 -8.28
C ALA A 101 13.20 -5.63 -7.27
N ALA A 102 13.40 -6.05 -6.02
CA ALA A 102 12.40 -5.87 -4.96
C ALA A 102 12.05 -4.38 -4.75
N ALA A 103 13.06 -3.51 -4.73
CA ALA A 103 12.86 -2.06 -4.60
C ALA A 103 12.12 -1.47 -5.80
N ALA A 104 12.38 -1.95 -7.02
CA ALA A 104 11.67 -1.52 -8.22
C ALA A 104 10.17 -1.87 -8.15
N VAL A 105 9.82 -3.07 -7.65
CA VAL A 105 8.42 -3.46 -7.43
C VAL A 105 7.76 -2.56 -6.38
N ALA A 106 8.45 -2.30 -5.27
CA ALA A 106 7.94 -1.41 -4.22
C ALA A 106 7.72 0.02 -4.75
N MET A 107 8.66 0.55 -5.52
CA MET A 107 8.55 1.85 -6.19
C MET A 107 7.34 1.88 -7.13
N ALA A 108 7.17 0.86 -7.97
CA ALA A 108 6.05 0.77 -8.90
C ALA A 108 4.70 0.74 -8.17
N ALA A 109 4.59 -0.01 -7.08
CA ALA A 109 3.39 -0.04 -6.25
C ALA A 109 3.07 1.33 -5.63
N GLN A 110 4.08 2.03 -5.11
CA GLN A 110 3.89 3.37 -4.54
C GLN A 110 3.52 4.41 -5.59
N LEU A 111 4.11 4.34 -6.78
CA LEU A 111 3.76 5.21 -7.89
C LEU A 111 2.31 4.95 -8.34
N ALA A 112 1.91 3.68 -8.49
CA ALA A 112 0.54 3.31 -8.83
C ALA A 112 -0.46 3.82 -7.77
N SER A 113 -0.14 3.64 -6.48
CA SER A 113 -0.92 4.16 -5.35
C SER A 113 -1.12 5.67 -5.44
N ALA A 114 -0.05 6.43 -5.68
CA ALA A 114 -0.11 7.88 -5.82
C ALA A 114 -0.95 8.34 -7.02
N LEU A 115 -0.76 7.71 -8.19
CA LEU A 115 -1.52 8.02 -9.40
C LEU A 115 -3.01 7.71 -9.22
N LEU A 116 -3.34 6.59 -8.58
CA LEU A 116 -4.71 6.21 -8.26
C LEU A 116 -5.35 7.17 -7.25
N ALA A 117 -4.60 7.65 -6.26
CA ALA A 117 -5.07 8.67 -5.32
C ALA A 117 -5.44 9.97 -6.05
N VAL A 118 -4.59 10.43 -6.97
CA VAL A 118 -4.85 11.62 -7.80
C VAL A 118 -6.07 11.39 -8.71
N ALA A 119 -6.16 10.23 -9.38
CA ALA A 119 -7.28 9.90 -10.25
C ALA A 119 -8.61 9.82 -9.47
N ALA A 120 -8.59 9.21 -8.28
CA ALA A 120 -9.74 9.12 -7.40
C ALA A 120 -10.16 10.50 -6.88
N TYR A 121 -9.20 11.34 -6.49
CA TYR A 121 -9.46 12.72 -6.08
C TYR A 121 -10.19 13.50 -7.19
N ARG A 122 -9.66 13.46 -8.42
CA ARG A 122 -10.29 14.13 -9.58
C ARG A 122 -11.71 13.66 -9.81
N ARG A 123 -12.00 12.36 -9.67
CA ARG A 123 -13.34 11.80 -9.89
C ARG A 123 -14.33 12.12 -8.77
N LEU A 124 -13.87 12.18 -7.53
CA LEU A 124 -14.74 12.35 -6.36
C LEU A 124 -14.97 13.80 -5.96
N VAL A 125 -14.09 14.71 -6.37
CA VAL A 125 -14.18 16.15 -6.06
C VAL A 125 -14.69 16.97 -7.25
N ALA A 126 -14.57 16.49 -8.49
CA ALA A 126 -15.18 17.14 -9.66
C ALA A 126 -16.69 16.87 -9.82
N LYS A 127 -17.30 16.15 -8.87
CA LYS A 127 -18.76 15.98 -8.74
C LYS A 127 -19.25 16.81 -7.57
#